data_AF-A0A432YPQ2-F1
#
_entry.id   AF-A0A432YPQ2-F1
#
_cell.length_a   1.000
_cell.length_b   1.000
_cell.length_c   1.000
_cell.angle_alpha   90.00
_cell.angle_beta   90.00
_cell.angle_gamma   90.00
#
_symmetry.space_group_name_H-M   'P 1'
#
loop_
_entity.id
_entity.type
_entity.pdbx_description
1 polymer ?
#
loop_
_entity_poly.entity_id
_entity_poly.type
_entity_poly.pdbx_seq_one_letter_code
_entity_poly.pdbx_strand_id
1 'polypeptide(L)'
;MGFKKWWVPLLLTLTISACGEQKQAEVVRYSHPQVCEFADAMAALDATQPDPKQLRFLNESWRSLKNDELFRPAEAPIAAQRMTKLNYYLAQDTLQLLDEVLALTAATYEEIEALRRFSSNPKEMKVPESMIRNYRNAVQACCADALSRNATALVRADKESGLYAVGRRAYFMQRDVNALLDNEMSFADYREKLGAARAKLPASAPQLNLASDWVTCR
;
A
#
# COMPACT_ATOMS: atom_id res chain seq x y z
N MET A 1 50.66 -38.20 -84.87
CA MET A 1 49.26 -38.24 -84.37
C MET A 1 49.35 -38.05 -82.86
N GLY A 2 49.20 -36.86 -82.27
CA GLY A 2 48.28 -35.78 -82.54
C GLY A 2 47.12 -35.91 -81.56
N PHE A 3 47.21 -35.29 -80.37
CA PHE A 3 46.09 -34.66 -79.65
C PHE A 3 46.60 -33.80 -78.49
N LYS A 4 46.59 -32.48 -78.73
CA LYS A 4 46.53 -31.41 -77.71
C LYS A 4 45.19 -31.51 -76.96
N LYS A 5 45.17 -31.30 -75.64
CA LYS A 5 44.01 -30.80 -74.86
C LYS A 5 44.55 -30.22 -73.54
N TRP A 6 44.85 -28.92 -73.51
CA TRP A 6 44.00 -27.82 -73.02
C TRP A 6 43.70 -27.87 -71.52
N TRP A 7 44.37 -26.97 -70.81
CA TRP A 7 44.12 -26.59 -69.43
C TRP A 7 42.82 -25.79 -69.35
N VAL A 8 41.95 -26.13 -68.40
CA VAL A 8 40.89 -25.25 -67.90
C VAL A 8 40.92 -25.32 -66.37
N PRO A 9 41.15 -24.21 -65.66
CA PRO A 9 41.01 -24.17 -64.22
C PRO A 9 39.52 -24.11 -63.88
N LEU A 10 39.00 -25.13 -63.20
CA LEU A 10 37.64 -25.09 -62.65
C LEU A 10 37.69 -24.25 -61.36
N LEU A 11 37.28 -22.98 -61.48
CA LEU A 11 36.90 -22.13 -60.35
C LEU A 11 35.70 -22.78 -59.63
N LEU A 12 35.97 -23.54 -58.57
CA LEU A 12 34.97 -23.90 -57.58
C LEU A 12 34.75 -22.67 -56.70
N THR A 13 33.69 -21.93 -57.05
CA THR A 13 33.09 -20.88 -56.25
C THR A 13 32.82 -21.41 -54.83
N LEU A 14 33.56 -20.86 -53.86
CA LEU A 14 33.19 -20.86 -52.46
C LEU A 14 31.79 -20.26 -52.36
N THR A 15 30.76 -21.10 -52.30
CA THR A 15 29.46 -20.70 -51.78
C THR A 15 29.68 -20.43 -50.30
N ILE A 16 29.94 -19.16 -49.99
CA ILE A 16 29.77 -18.59 -48.66
C ILE A 16 28.31 -18.82 -48.33
N SER A 17 28.04 -19.93 -47.63
CA SER A 17 26.78 -20.11 -46.92
C SER A 17 26.78 -19.01 -45.87
N ALA A 18 26.21 -17.87 -46.22
CA ALA A 18 25.83 -16.86 -45.26
C ALA A 18 24.84 -17.53 -44.31
N CYS A 19 25.36 -18.08 -43.20
CA CYS A 19 24.63 -18.21 -41.96
C CYS A 19 24.23 -16.79 -41.57
N GLY A 20 23.14 -16.32 -42.16
CA GLY A 20 22.39 -15.21 -41.62
C GLY A 20 21.92 -15.66 -40.26
N GLU A 21 22.55 -15.16 -39.20
CA GLU A 21 21.87 -14.99 -37.93
C GLU A 21 20.57 -14.24 -38.26
N GLN A 22 19.47 -14.98 -38.39
CA GLN A 22 18.16 -14.39 -38.24
C GLN A 22 18.19 -13.80 -36.83
N LYS A 23 18.42 -12.49 -36.73
CA LYS A 23 18.06 -11.72 -35.54
C LYS A 23 16.60 -12.06 -35.31
N GLN A 24 16.35 -12.97 -34.37
CA GLN A 24 15.00 -13.21 -33.87
C GLN A 24 14.52 -11.83 -33.46
N ALA A 25 13.56 -11.28 -34.21
CA ALA A 25 12.92 -10.04 -33.83
C ALA A 25 12.41 -10.26 -32.41
N GLU A 26 12.96 -9.51 -31.45
CA GLU A 26 12.57 -9.61 -30.06
C GLU A 26 11.06 -9.42 -30.00
N VAL A 27 10.33 -10.48 -29.65
CA VAL A 27 8.86 -10.42 -29.59
C VAL A 27 8.52 -9.54 -28.39
N VAL A 28 8.31 -8.26 -28.66
CA VAL A 28 7.87 -7.30 -27.64
C VAL A 28 6.46 -7.70 -27.21
N ARG A 29 6.35 -8.18 -25.98
CA ARG A 29 5.06 -8.48 -25.37
C ARG A 29 4.57 -7.23 -24.64
N TYR A 30 3.42 -6.72 -25.03
CA TYR A 30 2.80 -5.58 -24.36
C TYR A 30 2.06 -6.03 -23.09
N SER A 31 2.02 -5.13 -22.10
CA SER A 31 1.24 -5.25 -20.88
C SER A 31 -0.25 -5.04 -21.17
N HIS A 32 -1.11 -5.47 -20.25
CA HIS A 32 -2.53 -5.16 -20.33
C HIS A 32 -2.76 -3.63 -20.18
N PRO A 33 -3.68 -3.00 -20.91
CA PRO A 33 -3.89 -1.55 -20.85
C PRO A 33 -4.12 -1.01 -19.43
N GLN A 34 -4.91 -1.70 -18.63
CA GLN A 34 -5.18 -1.30 -17.23
C GLN A 34 -3.94 -1.43 -16.33
N VAL A 35 -3.01 -2.34 -16.65
CA VAL A 35 -1.72 -2.46 -15.95
C VAL A 35 -0.81 -1.28 -16.30
N CYS A 36 -0.86 -0.82 -17.56
CA CYS A 36 -0.20 0.41 -17.99
C CYS A 36 -0.76 1.65 -17.29
N GLU A 37 -2.09 1.83 -17.28
CA GLU A 37 -2.75 2.93 -16.56
C GLU A 37 -2.38 2.93 -15.07
N PHE A 38 -2.31 1.76 -14.44
CA PHE A 38 -1.87 1.62 -13.06
C PHE A 38 -0.38 2.00 -12.87
N ALA A 39 0.50 1.60 -13.78
CA ALA A 39 1.91 1.97 -13.73
C ALA A 39 2.12 3.47 -13.93
N ASP A 40 1.36 4.09 -14.84
CA ASP A 40 1.40 5.53 -15.08
C ASP A 40 0.82 6.31 -13.90
N ALA A 41 -0.28 5.85 -13.30
CA ALA A 41 -0.84 6.44 -12.09
C ALA A 41 0.14 6.37 -10.91
N MET A 42 0.90 5.26 -10.79
CA MET A 42 1.97 5.14 -9.82
C MET A 42 3.12 6.10 -10.10
N ALA A 43 3.53 6.23 -11.38
CA ALA A 43 4.60 7.14 -11.81
C ALA A 43 4.27 8.62 -11.61
N ALA A 44 2.98 8.96 -11.61
CA ALA A 44 2.48 10.32 -11.40
C ALA A 44 2.43 10.76 -9.93
N LEU A 45 2.67 9.85 -8.96
CA LEU A 45 2.68 10.23 -7.54
C LEU A 45 3.88 11.12 -7.19
N ASP A 46 3.70 11.99 -6.20
CA ASP A 46 4.82 12.63 -5.52
C ASP A 46 5.61 11.57 -4.72
N ALA A 47 6.84 11.28 -5.15
CA ALA A 47 7.73 10.31 -4.49
C ALA A 47 8.15 10.73 -3.07
N THR A 48 8.07 12.02 -2.74
CA THR A 48 8.48 12.57 -1.45
C THR A 48 7.33 12.57 -0.45
N GLN A 49 6.13 12.90 -0.90
CA GLN A 49 4.93 12.98 -0.07
C GLN A 49 3.69 12.49 -0.83
N PRO A 50 3.53 11.17 -1.04
CA PRO A 50 2.40 10.64 -1.79
C PRO A 50 1.08 10.88 -1.04
N ASP A 51 0.07 11.39 -1.75
CA ASP A 51 -1.26 11.65 -1.17
C ASP A 51 -1.93 10.32 -0.72
N PRO A 52 -2.30 10.18 0.57
CA PRO A 52 -2.99 9.00 1.07
C PRO A 52 -4.27 8.63 0.30
N LYS A 53 -4.97 9.59 -0.32
CA LYS A 53 -6.14 9.29 -1.17
C LYS A 53 -5.72 8.58 -2.46
N GLN A 54 -4.69 9.07 -3.13
CA GLN A 54 -4.13 8.42 -4.31
C GLN A 54 -3.56 7.03 -3.98
N LEU A 55 -2.92 6.88 -2.82
CA LEU A 55 -2.43 5.58 -2.33
C LEU A 55 -3.56 4.58 -2.11
N ARG A 56 -4.68 5.01 -1.54
CA ARG A 56 -5.88 4.17 -1.36
C ARG A 56 -6.44 3.72 -2.70
N PHE A 57 -6.57 4.65 -3.65
CA PHE A 57 -7.00 4.34 -5.00
C PHE A 57 -6.09 3.29 -5.67
N LEU A 58 -4.76 3.48 -5.61
CA LEU A 58 -3.80 2.52 -6.16
C LEU A 58 -3.89 1.13 -5.50
N ASN A 59 -4.16 1.05 -4.19
CA ASN A 59 -4.40 -0.23 -3.53
C ASN A 59 -5.66 -0.94 -4.07
N GLU A 60 -6.73 -0.20 -4.31
CA GLU A 60 -7.95 -0.73 -4.91
C GLU A 60 -7.71 -1.21 -6.35
N SER A 61 -7.04 -0.41 -7.18
CA SER A 61 -6.65 -0.77 -8.54
C SER A 61 -5.75 -2.00 -8.57
N TRP A 62 -4.67 -2.01 -7.79
CA TRP A 62 -3.75 -3.16 -7.68
C TRP A 62 -4.48 -4.44 -7.31
N ARG A 63 -5.43 -4.35 -6.37
CA ARG A 63 -6.24 -5.50 -5.96
C ARG A 63 -7.12 -6.02 -7.10
N SER A 64 -7.78 -5.15 -7.85
CA SER A 64 -8.58 -5.57 -9.01
C SER A 64 -7.68 -6.30 -10.01
N LEU A 65 -6.60 -5.66 -10.42
CA LEU A 65 -5.64 -6.22 -11.39
C LEU A 65 -5.05 -7.57 -10.95
N LYS A 66 -4.78 -7.74 -9.65
CA LYS A 66 -4.30 -9.00 -9.08
C LYS A 66 -5.36 -10.09 -9.08
N ASN A 67 -6.59 -9.77 -8.68
CA ASN A 67 -7.69 -10.73 -8.65
C ASN A 67 -8.12 -11.18 -10.04
N ASP A 68 -8.05 -10.26 -11.01
CA ASP A 68 -8.38 -10.49 -12.41
C ASP A 68 -7.20 -11.12 -13.19
N GLU A 69 -6.09 -11.43 -12.51
CA GLU A 69 -4.87 -12.05 -13.06
C GLU A 69 -4.29 -11.31 -14.29
N LEU A 70 -4.43 -9.98 -14.32
CA LEU A 70 -4.05 -9.16 -15.48
C LEU A 70 -2.55 -8.85 -15.55
N PHE A 71 -1.83 -9.02 -14.44
CA PHE A 71 -0.38 -8.86 -14.41
C PHE A 71 0.31 -10.04 -15.08
N ARG A 72 1.32 -9.75 -15.91
CA ARG A 72 2.24 -10.79 -16.38
C ARG A 72 3.08 -11.32 -15.21
N PRO A 73 3.63 -12.55 -15.31
CA PRO A 73 4.46 -13.13 -14.25
C PRO A 73 5.67 -12.26 -13.83
N ALA A 74 6.25 -11.49 -14.75
CA ALA A 74 7.37 -10.60 -14.46
C ALA A 74 6.94 -9.27 -13.80
N GLU A 75 5.69 -8.85 -14.02
CA GLU A 75 5.14 -7.57 -13.56
C GLU A 75 4.59 -7.68 -12.14
N ALA A 76 3.86 -8.76 -11.85
CA ALA A 76 3.22 -9.01 -10.56
C ALA A 76 4.15 -8.83 -9.35
N PRO A 77 5.39 -9.40 -9.33
CA PRO A 77 6.30 -9.19 -8.21
C PRO A 77 6.78 -7.75 -8.07
N ILE A 78 7.02 -7.04 -9.19
CA ILE A 78 7.45 -5.64 -9.17
C ILE A 78 6.32 -4.75 -8.65
N ALA A 79 5.09 -4.95 -9.14
CA ALA A 79 3.90 -4.24 -8.66
C ALA A 79 3.68 -4.47 -7.15
N ALA A 80 3.76 -5.73 -6.69
CA ALA A 80 3.61 -6.06 -5.28
C ALA A 80 4.68 -5.42 -4.39
N GLN A 81 5.94 -5.41 -4.84
CA GLN A 81 7.03 -4.76 -4.12
C GLN A 81 6.80 -3.25 -4.01
N ARG A 82 6.42 -2.59 -5.11
CA ARG A 82 6.17 -1.15 -5.13
C ARG A 82 4.95 -0.76 -4.28
N MET A 83 3.87 -1.52 -4.36
CA MET A 83 2.71 -1.33 -3.49
C MET A 83 3.03 -1.52 -2.01
N THR A 84 3.90 -2.49 -1.68
CA THR A 84 4.37 -2.68 -0.29
C THR A 84 5.12 -1.43 0.20
N LYS A 85 5.97 -0.84 -0.64
CA LYS A 85 6.68 0.40 -0.31
C LYS A 85 5.71 1.57 -0.09
N LEU A 86 4.76 1.76 -1.00
CA LEU A 86 3.71 2.79 -0.88
C LEU A 86 2.86 2.59 0.38
N ASN A 87 2.59 1.35 0.77
CA ASN A 87 1.82 1.05 1.97
C ASN A 87 2.53 1.42 3.27
N TYR A 88 3.85 1.57 3.29
CA TYR A 88 4.54 2.13 4.46
C TYR A 88 4.21 3.61 4.68
N TYR A 89 4.01 4.39 3.61
CA TYR A 89 3.54 5.78 3.72
C TYR A 89 2.10 5.81 4.24
N LEU A 90 1.24 4.92 3.73
CA LEU A 90 -0.13 4.79 4.22
C LEU A 90 -0.18 4.36 5.70
N ALA A 91 0.74 3.51 6.14
CA ALA A 91 0.86 3.11 7.54
C ALA A 91 1.30 4.27 8.45
N GLN A 92 2.19 5.15 7.99
CA GLN A 92 2.59 6.35 8.72
C GLN A 92 1.43 7.34 8.85
N ASP A 93 0.70 7.62 7.77
CA ASP A 93 -0.54 8.41 7.79
C ASP A 93 -1.57 7.82 8.77
N THR A 94 -1.75 6.50 8.74
CA THR A 94 -2.65 5.80 9.66
C THR A 94 -2.26 5.98 11.13
N LEU A 95 -0.96 5.97 11.45
CA LEU A 95 -0.49 6.19 12.81
C LEU A 95 -0.78 7.63 13.27
N GLN A 96 -0.59 8.62 12.40
CA GLN A 96 -0.93 10.02 12.70
C GLN A 96 -2.43 10.18 12.96
N LEU A 97 -3.27 9.62 12.10
CA LEU A 97 -4.73 9.64 12.28
C LEU A 97 -5.17 8.93 13.58
N LEU A 98 -4.49 7.86 13.98
CA LEU A 98 -4.74 7.19 15.26
C LEU A 98 -4.33 8.05 16.46
N ASP A 99 -3.23 8.80 16.35
CA ASP A 99 -2.81 9.77 17.37
C ASP A 99 -3.83 10.92 17.50
N GLU A 100 -4.40 11.40 16.38
CA GLU A 100 -5.48 12.40 16.37
C GLU A 100 -6.77 11.88 17.03
N VAL A 101 -7.20 10.66 16.69
CA VAL A 101 -8.34 10.01 17.36
C VAL A 101 -8.07 9.88 18.86
N LEU A 102 -6.87 9.46 19.25
CA LEU A 102 -6.53 9.32 20.67
C LEU A 102 -6.60 10.66 21.43
N ALA A 103 -6.22 11.77 20.79
CA ALA A 103 -6.37 13.11 21.36
C ALA A 103 -7.85 13.49 21.55
N LEU A 104 -8.71 13.22 20.56
CA LEU A 104 -10.16 13.42 20.68
C LEU A 104 -10.78 12.54 21.77
N THR A 105 -10.34 11.28 21.86
CA THR A 105 -10.79 10.35 22.91
C THR A 105 -10.36 10.84 24.29
N ALA A 106 -9.14 11.34 24.45
CA ALA A 106 -8.65 11.89 25.72
C ALA A 106 -9.43 13.14 26.15
N ALA A 107 -9.69 14.07 25.22
CA ALA A 107 -10.51 15.25 25.52
C ALA A 107 -11.93 14.85 25.97
N THR A 108 -12.55 13.91 25.25
CA THR A 108 -13.88 13.40 25.59
C THR A 108 -13.89 12.69 26.95
N TYR A 109 -12.85 11.91 27.24
CA TYR A 109 -12.68 11.22 28.51
C TYR A 109 -12.63 12.21 29.69
N GLU A 110 -11.87 13.30 29.57
CA GLU A 110 -11.80 14.34 30.61
C GLU A 110 -13.14 15.02 30.84
N GLU A 111 -13.92 15.28 29.78
CA GLU A 111 -15.28 15.82 29.94
C GLU A 111 -16.19 14.83 30.69
N ILE A 112 -16.08 13.52 30.41
CA ILE A 112 -16.84 12.48 31.11
C ILE A 112 -16.42 12.40 32.58
N GLU A 113 -15.12 12.44 32.87
CA GLU A 113 -14.59 12.44 34.23
C GLU A 113 -15.05 13.67 35.03
N ALA A 114 -15.12 14.83 34.39
CA ALA A 114 -15.67 16.04 35.02
C ALA A 114 -17.13 15.83 35.48
N LEU A 115 -17.95 15.14 34.70
CA LEU A 115 -19.31 14.77 35.09
C LEU A 115 -19.34 13.71 36.20
N ARG A 116 -18.47 12.70 36.12
CA ARG A 116 -18.37 11.63 37.12
C ARG A 116 -18.12 12.18 38.53
N ARG A 117 -17.38 13.28 38.66
CA ARG A 117 -17.12 13.97 39.94
C ARG A 117 -18.37 14.50 40.65
N PHE A 118 -19.44 14.78 39.90
CA PHE A 118 -20.71 15.28 40.46
C PHE A 118 -21.78 14.19 40.58
N SER A 119 -21.47 12.95 40.18
CA SER A 119 -22.40 11.82 40.31
C SER A 119 -22.33 11.20 41.70
N SER A 120 -23.49 10.86 42.26
CA SER A 120 -23.58 10.06 43.50
C SER A 120 -23.10 8.62 43.31
N ASN A 121 -23.10 8.12 42.08
CA ASN A 121 -22.51 6.84 41.69
C ASN A 121 -21.65 7.04 40.42
N PRO A 122 -20.37 7.43 40.57
CA PRO A 122 -19.48 7.73 39.44
C PRO A 122 -19.24 6.54 38.51
N LYS A 123 -19.24 5.32 39.06
CA LYS A 123 -18.95 4.08 38.30
C LYS A 123 -20.08 3.69 37.36
N GLU A 124 -21.32 3.92 37.76
CA GLU A 124 -22.51 3.57 36.96
C GLU A 124 -23.14 4.81 36.30
N MET A 125 -22.45 5.96 36.34
CA MET A 125 -22.94 7.17 35.72
C MET A 125 -23.08 6.96 34.21
N LYS A 126 -24.31 7.08 33.72
CA LYS A 126 -24.59 7.05 32.28
C LYS A 126 -23.99 8.29 31.62
N VAL A 127 -23.10 8.08 30.66
CA VAL A 127 -22.56 9.17 29.83
C VAL A 127 -23.69 9.79 28.99
N PRO A 128 -23.82 11.13 28.97
CA PRO A 128 -24.80 11.80 28.12
C PRO A 128 -24.61 11.45 26.63
N GLU A 129 -25.71 11.13 25.96
CA GLU A 129 -25.68 10.75 24.54
C GLU A 129 -25.14 11.88 23.65
N SER A 130 -25.36 13.14 24.03
CA SER A 130 -24.82 14.30 23.33
C SER A 130 -23.29 14.28 23.26
N MET A 131 -22.61 13.84 24.32
CA MET A 131 -21.14 13.76 24.34
C MET A 131 -20.64 12.66 23.42
N ILE A 132 -21.26 11.47 23.48
CA ILE A 132 -20.92 10.36 22.59
C ILE A 132 -21.17 10.73 21.12
N ARG A 133 -22.25 11.46 20.83
CA ARG A 133 -22.54 11.98 19.49
C ARG A 133 -21.50 13.00 19.04
N ASN A 134 -21.14 13.95 19.89
CA ASN A 134 -20.13 14.97 19.57
C ASN A 134 -18.77 14.32 19.29
N TYR A 135 -18.37 13.36 20.12
CA TYR A 135 -17.17 12.56 19.92
C TYR A 135 -17.19 11.83 18.58
N ARG A 136 -18.27 11.10 18.27
CA ARG A 136 -18.40 10.40 16.98
C ARG A 136 -18.32 11.37 15.80
N ASN A 137 -18.95 12.53 15.90
CA ASN A 137 -18.89 13.55 14.86
C ASN A 137 -17.47 14.09 14.67
N ALA A 138 -16.72 14.33 15.76
CA ALA A 138 -15.34 14.77 15.69
C ALA A 138 -14.43 13.72 15.05
N VAL A 139 -14.56 12.44 15.46
CA VAL A 139 -13.81 11.32 14.87
C VAL A 139 -14.18 11.12 13.39
N GLN A 140 -15.46 11.25 13.04
CA GLN A 140 -15.93 11.16 11.66
C GLN A 140 -15.39 12.29 10.79
N ALA A 141 -15.34 13.51 11.31
CA ALA A 141 -14.84 14.68 10.60
C ALA A 141 -13.32 14.64 10.40
N CYS A 142 -12.57 14.08 11.35
CA CYS A 142 -11.11 14.04 11.25
C CYS A 142 -10.62 12.83 10.45
N CYS A 143 -11.08 11.62 10.79
CA CYS A 143 -10.22 10.46 10.61
C CYS A 143 -10.95 9.16 10.24
N ALA A 144 -12.23 8.99 10.58
CA ALA A 144 -12.89 7.69 10.53
C ALA A 144 -12.87 7.04 9.13
N ASP A 145 -13.23 7.79 8.08
CA ASP A 145 -13.24 7.26 6.70
C ASP A 145 -11.82 6.94 6.22
N ALA A 146 -10.86 7.82 6.52
CA ALA A 146 -9.46 7.60 6.17
C ALA A 146 -8.89 6.35 6.86
N LEU A 147 -9.09 6.22 8.17
CA LEU A 147 -8.65 5.06 8.96
C LEU A 147 -9.29 3.76 8.46
N SER A 148 -10.59 3.76 8.14
CA SER A 148 -11.29 2.56 7.65
C SER A 148 -10.72 2.08 6.30
N ARG A 149 -10.50 3.01 5.37
CA ARG A 149 -9.92 2.71 4.05
C ARG A 149 -8.47 2.28 4.15
N ASN A 150 -7.67 2.98 4.96
CA ASN A 150 -6.27 2.63 5.19
C ASN A 150 -6.17 1.25 5.84
N ALA A 151 -7.00 0.95 6.85
CA ALA A 151 -7.05 -0.35 7.49
C ALA A 151 -7.28 -1.47 6.46
N THR A 152 -8.23 -1.29 5.54
CA THR A 152 -8.54 -2.28 4.50
C THR A 152 -7.36 -2.59 3.59
N ALA A 153 -6.55 -1.58 3.25
CA ALA A 153 -5.33 -1.77 2.48
C ALA A 153 -4.25 -2.51 3.30
N LEU A 154 -4.08 -2.12 4.56
CA LEU A 154 -2.98 -2.57 5.41
C LEU A 154 -3.20 -3.97 6.02
N VAL A 155 -4.43 -4.35 6.40
CA VAL A 155 -4.74 -5.66 7.02
C VAL A 155 -4.58 -6.85 6.07
N ARG A 156 -4.32 -6.60 4.78
CA ARG A 156 -4.07 -7.63 3.77
C ARG A 156 -2.59 -7.95 3.58
N ALA A 157 -1.71 -7.20 4.24
CA ALA A 157 -0.31 -7.55 4.33
C ALA A 157 -0.11 -8.83 5.16
N ASP A 158 1.10 -9.38 5.12
CA ASP A 158 1.47 -10.52 5.94
C ASP A 158 1.20 -10.26 7.43
N LYS A 159 0.66 -11.25 8.16
CA LYS A 159 0.20 -11.07 9.54
C LYS A 159 1.32 -10.69 10.51
N GLU A 160 2.56 -11.06 10.21
CA GLU A 160 3.72 -10.72 11.03
C GLU A 160 4.30 -9.35 10.69
N SER A 161 3.90 -8.77 9.56
CA SER A 161 4.38 -7.47 9.10
C SER A 161 3.91 -6.29 9.96
N GLY A 162 4.73 -5.23 9.99
CA GLY A 162 4.33 -3.95 10.59
C GLY A 162 3.12 -3.30 9.91
N LEU A 163 2.97 -3.48 8.60
CA LEU A 163 1.79 -2.99 7.85
C LEU A 163 0.50 -3.60 8.42
N TYR A 164 0.47 -4.92 8.60
CA TYR A 164 -0.68 -5.60 9.21
C TYR A 164 -0.91 -5.15 10.64
N ALA A 165 0.16 -4.98 11.44
CA ALA A 165 0.05 -4.54 12.83
C ALA A 165 -0.62 -3.16 12.95
N VAL A 166 -0.24 -2.19 12.10
CA VAL A 166 -0.87 -0.86 12.04
C VAL A 166 -2.29 -0.94 11.50
N GLY A 167 -2.50 -1.65 10.39
CA GLY A 167 -3.82 -1.84 9.80
C GLY A 167 -4.83 -2.42 10.80
N ARG A 168 -4.40 -3.37 11.63
CA ARG A 168 -5.22 -3.98 12.67
C ARG A 168 -5.63 -2.98 13.75
N ARG A 169 -4.76 -2.03 14.12
CA ARG A 169 -5.09 -0.98 15.09
C ARG A 169 -6.14 -0.03 14.54
N ALA A 170 -5.99 0.39 13.29
CA ALA A 170 -7.00 1.19 12.60
C ALA A 170 -8.33 0.44 12.45
N TYR A 171 -8.29 -0.84 12.09
CA TYR A 171 -9.49 -1.67 11.92
C TYR A 171 -10.31 -1.79 13.21
N PHE A 172 -9.65 -1.94 14.37
CA PHE A 172 -10.31 -2.07 15.67
C PHE A 172 -10.38 -0.77 16.47
N MET A 173 -10.13 0.38 15.84
CA MET A 173 -10.10 1.67 16.53
C MET A 173 -11.38 1.91 17.34
N GLN A 174 -12.57 1.68 16.78
CA GLN A 174 -13.83 1.90 17.48
C GLN A 174 -13.98 1.06 18.76
N ARG A 175 -13.52 -0.21 18.74
CA ARG A 175 -13.50 -1.06 19.93
C ARG A 175 -12.55 -0.50 20.97
N ASP A 176 -11.33 -0.16 20.54
CA ASP A 176 -10.27 0.27 21.45
C ASP A 176 -10.60 1.64 22.09
N VAL A 177 -11.20 2.58 21.36
CA VAL A 177 -11.63 3.88 21.93
C VAL A 177 -12.81 3.76 22.89
N ASN A 178 -13.75 2.84 22.65
CA ASN A 178 -14.82 2.59 23.62
C ASN A 178 -14.25 2.04 24.93
N ALA A 179 -13.32 1.09 24.85
CA ALA A 179 -12.63 0.57 26.03
C ALA A 179 -11.87 1.66 26.82
N LEU A 180 -11.33 2.67 26.14
CA LEU A 180 -10.73 3.85 26.80
C LEU A 180 -11.78 4.69 27.54
N LEU A 181 -12.91 5.01 26.88
CA LEU A 181 -13.98 5.83 27.48
C LEU A 181 -14.66 5.12 28.67
N ASP A 182 -14.72 3.80 28.63
CA ASP A 182 -15.35 2.94 29.63
C ASP A 182 -14.39 2.53 30.77
N ASN A 183 -13.15 3.04 30.79
CA ASN A 183 -12.10 2.67 31.76
C ASN A 183 -11.68 1.18 31.74
N GLU A 184 -11.97 0.46 30.65
CA GLU A 184 -11.54 -0.94 30.46
C GLU A 184 -10.10 -1.05 29.95
N MET A 185 -9.56 0.04 29.40
CA MET A 185 -8.18 0.16 28.91
C MET A 185 -7.62 1.51 29.33
N SER A 186 -6.33 1.56 29.70
CA SER A 186 -5.66 2.84 29.93
C SER A 186 -5.12 3.44 28.63
N PHE A 187 -5.01 4.77 28.59
CA PHE A 187 -4.34 5.48 27.48
C PHE A 187 -2.87 5.08 27.36
N ALA A 188 -2.21 4.70 28.46
CA ALA A 188 -0.83 4.23 28.44
C ALA A 188 -0.72 2.89 27.71
N ASP A 189 -1.59 1.91 28.03
CA ASP A 189 -1.62 0.61 27.36
C ASP A 189 -1.91 0.74 25.87
N TYR A 190 -2.79 1.67 25.50
CA TYR A 190 -3.09 1.93 24.10
C TYR A 190 -1.90 2.54 23.35
N ARG A 191 -1.20 3.51 23.96
CA ARG A 191 0.03 4.08 23.40
C ARG A 191 1.13 3.04 23.26
N GLU A 192 1.26 2.12 24.21
CA GLU A 192 2.21 1.00 24.10
C GLU A 192 1.87 0.11 22.90
N LYS A 193 0.59 -0.24 22.71
CA LYS A 193 0.13 -1.02 21.55
C LYS A 193 0.40 -0.31 20.22
N LEU A 194 0.22 1.02 20.16
CA LEU A 194 0.56 1.83 18.98
C LEU A 194 2.07 1.89 18.76
N GLY A 195 2.85 2.09 19.83
CA GLY A 195 4.31 2.10 19.79
C GLY A 195 4.89 0.78 19.30
N ALA A 196 4.36 -0.35 19.77
CA ALA A 196 4.73 -1.68 19.32
C ALA A 196 4.41 -1.91 17.83
N ALA A 197 3.27 -1.40 17.34
CA ALA A 197 2.95 -1.44 15.92
C ALA A 197 3.89 -0.56 15.08
N ARG A 198 4.20 0.66 15.56
CA ARG A 198 5.14 1.59 14.94
C ARG A 198 6.56 1.02 14.87
N ALA A 199 7.02 0.35 15.92
CA ALA A 199 8.34 -0.27 15.97
C ALA A 199 8.54 -1.42 14.96
N LYS A 200 7.46 -1.99 14.43
CA LYS A 200 7.51 -2.99 13.35
C LYS A 200 7.61 -2.36 11.95
N LEU A 201 7.46 -1.05 11.82
CA LEU A 201 7.69 -0.33 10.57
C LEU A 201 9.19 -0.01 10.40
N PRO A 202 9.67 0.15 9.16
CA PRO A 202 11.00 0.70 8.93
C PRO A 202 11.11 2.11 9.54
N ALA A 203 12.27 2.42 10.11
CA ALA A 203 12.52 3.68 10.82
C ALA A 203 12.35 4.92 9.92
N SER A 204 12.59 4.76 8.62
CA SER A 204 12.33 5.77 7.59
C SER A 204 11.44 5.18 6.51
N ALA A 205 10.63 6.02 5.87
CA ALA A 205 9.88 5.60 4.69
C ALA A 205 10.86 5.09 3.61
N PRO A 206 10.57 3.96 2.95
CA PRO A 206 11.49 3.42 1.96
C PRO A 206 11.52 4.31 0.72
N GLN A 207 12.68 4.41 0.08
CA GLN A 207 12.79 5.11 -1.20
C GLN A 207 11.86 4.46 -2.25
N LEU A 208 11.01 5.30 -2.83
CA LEU A 208 10.06 4.93 -3.87
C LEU A 208 10.75 4.90 -5.23
N ASN A 209 10.62 3.79 -5.95
CA ASN A 209 10.87 3.75 -7.39
C ASN A 209 9.50 3.71 -8.08
N LEU A 210 9.12 4.83 -8.69
CA LEU A 210 7.80 5.02 -9.28
C LEU A 210 7.81 4.90 -10.81
N ALA A 211 8.96 4.74 -11.46
CA ALA A 211 9.06 4.73 -12.93
C ALA A 211 8.23 3.61 -13.59
N SER A 212 7.57 3.83 -14.72
CA SER A 212 6.77 2.81 -15.41
C SER A 212 7.60 1.83 -16.27
N ASP A 213 8.92 1.74 -16.04
CA ASP A 213 9.89 0.94 -16.80
C ASP A 213 9.73 -0.60 -16.71
N TRP A 214 8.84 -1.07 -15.84
CA TRP A 214 8.54 -2.49 -15.60
C TRP A 214 7.33 -2.99 -16.39
N VAL A 215 6.61 -2.09 -17.06
CA VAL A 215 5.53 -2.41 -18.01
C VAL A 215 5.96 -2.06 -19.42
N THR A 216 5.31 -2.66 -20.41
CA THR A 216 5.54 -2.37 -21.83
C THR A 216 4.23 -1.94 -22.45
N CYS A 217 4.04 -0.63 -22.58
CA CYS A 217 2.78 -0.02 -23.02
C CYS A 217 2.81 0.30 -24.52
N ARG A 218 1.63 0.33 -25.15
CA ARG A 218 1.45 0.59 -26.59
C ARG A 218 0.97 2.01 -26.82
#